data_AF-A0AAP6VRU2-F1
#
_entry.id   AF-A0AAP6VRU2-F1
#
_cell.length_a   1.000
_cell.length_b   1.000
_cell.length_c   1.000
_cell.angle_alpha   90.00
_cell.angle_beta   90.00
_cell.angle_gamma   90.00
#
_symmetry.space_group_name_H-M   'P 1'
#
loop_
_entity.id
_entity.type
_entity.pdbx_description
1 polymer ?
#
loop_
_entity_poly.entity_id
_entity_poly.type
_entity_poly.pdbx_seq_one_letter_code
_entity_poly.pdbx_strand_id
1 'polypeptide(L)'
;MARKREQGFDPDKFLERYEENASHTTSASETPVPSEASVSSEKAASDKTVADGIPLSNRELEYMESFILKNKYRRISRKGRQVYISEEFKLKMQKMMLFFSDGGSITEYVNNVLEQHFKEYDDIIKRMFNDSLKF
;
A
#
# COMPACT_ATOMS: atom_id res chain seq x y z
N MET A 1 -20.11 -7.72 28.13
CA MET A 1 -19.31 -7.70 29.38
C MET A 1 -18.47 -6.42 29.40
N ALA A 2 -18.67 -5.54 30.38
CA ALA A 2 -17.91 -4.29 30.51
C ALA A 2 -16.54 -4.55 31.15
N ARG A 3 -15.46 -3.94 30.63
CA ARG A 3 -14.12 -4.09 31.21
C ARG A 3 -14.11 -3.47 32.62
N LYS A 4 -13.77 -4.30 33.61
CA LYS A 4 -13.62 -3.93 35.01
C LYS A 4 -12.48 -2.91 35.11
N ARG A 5 -12.73 -1.73 35.71
CA ARG A 5 -11.69 -0.73 35.98
C ARG A 5 -10.63 -1.36 36.89
N GLU A 6 -9.36 -1.20 36.54
CA GLU A 6 -8.25 -1.69 37.34
C GLU A 6 -8.26 -0.97 38.70
N GLN A 7 -8.44 -1.72 39.78
CA GLN A 7 -8.34 -1.19 41.14
C GLN A 7 -6.87 -0.94 41.45
N GLY A 8 -6.50 0.33 41.67
CA GLY A 8 -5.14 0.75 41.94
C GLY A 8 -4.52 1.69 40.89
N PHE A 9 -5.30 2.17 39.91
CA PHE A 9 -4.83 3.24 39.02
C PHE A 9 -4.70 4.56 39.79
N ASP A 10 -3.46 4.99 39.99
CA ASP A 10 -3.10 6.26 40.60
C ASP A 10 -2.80 7.27 39.47
N PRO A 11 -3.69 8.26 39.24
CA PRO A 11 -3.55 9.20 38.14
C PRO A 11 -2.34 10.12 38.29
N ASP A 12 -1.94 10.43 39.52
CA ASP A 12 -0.87 11.39 39.80
C ASP A 12 0.49 10.76 39.49
N LYS A 13 0.68 9.48 39.87
CA LYS A 13 1.86 8.69 39.47
C LYS A 13 1.99 8.49 37.97
N PHE A 14 0.87 8.42 37.26
CA PHE A 14 0.88 8.28 35.80
C PHE A 14 1.36 9.58 35.14
N LEU A 15 0.88 10.74 35.62
CA LEU A 15 1.29 12.05 35.11
C LEU A 15 2.76 12.33 35.37
N GLU A 16 3.27 12.07 36.58
CA GLU A 16 4.71 12.21 36.89
C GLU A 16 5.58 11.41 35.92
N ARG A 17 5.22 10.13 35.67
CA ARG A 17 5.99 9.27 34.77
C ARG A 17 5.89 9.72 33.31
N TYR A 18 4.76 10.31 32.90
CA TYR A 18 4.59 10.82 31.55
C TYR A 18 5.40 12.10 31.34
N GLU A 19 5.36 13.03 32.29
CA GLU A 19 6.14 14.26 32.25
C GLU A 19 7.64 13.97 32.27
N GLU A 20 8.09 13.06 33.15
CA GLU A 20 9.48 12.60 33.20
C GLU A 20 9.95 12.02 31.85
N ASN A 21 9.13 11.21 31.17
CA ASN A 21 9.46 10.66 29.85
C ASN A 21 9.35 11.70 28.72
N ALA A 22 8.45 12.67 28.81
CA ALA A 22 8.29 13.73 27.82
C ALA A 22 9.52 14.65 27.81
N SER A 23 10.07 14.95 28.99
CA SER A 23 11.28 15.77 29.16
C SER A 23 12.54 15.17 28.53
N HIS A 24 12.58 13.87 28.24
CA HIS A 24 13.70 13.24 27.53
C HIS A 24 13.67 13.42 26.00
N THR A 25 12.60 13.98 25.42
CA THR A 25 12.46 14.09 23.95
C THR A 25 12.48 15.53 23.42
N THR A 26 12.39 16.54 24.29
CA THR A 26 12.32 17.94 23.88
C THR A 26 13.27 18.82 24.70
N SER A 27 14.55 18.77 24.35
CA SER A 27 15.44 19.91 24.60
C SER A 27 15.50 20.77 23.32
N ALA A 28 14.90 21.97 23.41
CA ALA A 28 14.95 23.12 22.48
C ALA A 28 14.35 22.89 21.07
N SER A 29 13.51 23.75 20.47
CA SER A 29 13.11 25.14 20.73
C SER A 29 11.86 25.48 19.88
N GLU A 30 11.07 26.47 20.30
CA GLU A 30 9.84 26.96 19.66
C GLU A 30 10.08 27.97 18.49
N THR A 31 9.53 27.65 17.30
CA THR A 31 8.80 28.45 16.25
C THR A 31 9.40 29.74 15.60
N PRO A 32 9.07 30.20 14.35
CA PRO A 32 7.96 29.84 13.42
C PRO A 32 8.28 29.73 11.88
N VAL A 33 7.27 29.30 11.10
CA VAL A 33 7.14 29.10 9.61
C VAL A 33 7.29 30.45 8.85
N PRO A 34 7.70 30.63 7.53
CA PRO A 34 7.38 29.81 6.33
C PRO A 34 8.34 29.81 5.09
N SER A 35 8.00 28.97 4.10
CA SER A 35 8.20 29.11 2.63
C SER A 35 9.54 28.78 1.93
N GLU A 36 9.38 27.91 0.93
CA GLU A 36 10.07 27.75 -0.37
C GLU A 36 11.57 27.40 -0.50
N ALA A 37 11.76 26.19 -1.06
CA ALA A 37 12.63 25.83 -2.18
C ALA A 37 14.16 26.06 -2.05
N SER A 38 14.92 24.96 -1.92
CA SER A 38 15.87 24.52 -2.95
C SER A 38 16.60 23.20 -2.58
N VAL A 39 16.26 22.16 -3.35
CA VAL A 39 17.13 21.17 -4.00
C VAL A 39 18.42 20.72 -3.30
N SER A 40 18.48 19.43 -2.92
CA SER A 40 19.33 18.44 -3.60
C SER A 40 19.66 17.27 -2.66
N SER A 41 19.01 16.15 -2.91
CA SER A 41 19.61 14.84 -2.65
C SER A 41 19.18 13.93 -3.77
N GLU A 42 20.06 13.93 -4.76
CA GLU A 42 20.05 13.11 -5.94
C GLU A 42 20.17 11.63 -5.51
N LYS A 43 19.19 10.84 -5.97
CA LYS A 43 19.38 9.51 -6.54
C LYS A 43 20.38 8.59 -5.81
N ALA A 44 19.90 7.90 -4.79
CA ALA A 44 20.46 6.62 -4.38
C ALA A 44 19.44 5.51 -4.71
N ALA A 45 19.85 4.69 -5.67
CA ALA A 45 19.34 3.37 -6.05
C ALA A 45 18.27 2.74 -5.15
N SER A 46 17.09 2.48 -5.72
CA SER A 46 16.31 1.32 -5.30
C SER A 46 16.75 0.14 -6.14
N ASP A 47 17.34 -0.79 -5.43
CA ASP A 47 17.97 -2.02 -5.83
C ASP A 47 17.04 -3.02 -6.56
N LYS A 48 17.69 -3.87 -7.32
CA LYS A 48 17.26 -4.72 -8.43
C LYS A 48 16.63 -6.02 -7.93
N THR A 49 15.53 -6.48 -8.55
CA THR A 49 15.22 -7.93 -8.71
C THR A 49 14.37 -8.15 -9.96
N VAL A 50 14.88 -7.74 -11.13
CA VAL A 50 14.63 -8.55 -12.33
C VAL A 50 15.72 -9.59 -12.31
N ALA A 51 15.33 -10.86 -12.26
CA ALA A 51 16.24 -11.99 -12.38
C ALA A 51 17.17 -11.75 -13.59
N ASP A 52 18.45 -11.50 -13.32
CA ASP A 52 19.49 -11.39 -14.33
C ASP A 52 19.59 -12.74 -15.03
N GLY A 53 18.93 -12.91 -16.18
CA GLY A 53 19.07 -14.12 -16.98
C GLY A 53 17.96 -14.44 -17.98
N ILE A 54 16.77 -13.86 -17.86
CA ILE A 54 15.66 -14.15 -18.79
C ILE A 54 15.53 -13.00 -19.79
N PRO A 55 15.74 -13.22 -21.11
CA PRO A 55 15.47 -12.21 -22.12
C PRO A 55 13.96 -11.99 -22.22
N LEU A 56 13.45 -10.99 -21.51
CA LEU A 56 12.06 -10.56 -21.57
C LEU A 56 11.83 -9.74 -22.84
N SER A 57 10.71 -9.99 -23.53
CA SER A 57 10.26 -9.14 -24.62
C SER A 57 9.82 -7.76 -24.10
N ASN A 58 9.78 -6.76 -24.99
CA ASN A 58 9.30 -5.41 -24.66
C ASN A 58 7.90 -5.43 -24.01
N ARG A 59 7.00 -6.32 -24.45
CA ARG A 59 5.63 -6.41 -23.93
C ARG A 59 5.60 -7.00 -22.50
N GLU A 60 6.55 -7.88 -22.14
CA GLU A 60 6.70 -8.38 -20.77
C GLU A 60 7.28 -7.32 -19.83
N LEU A 61 8.27 -6.58 -20.31
CA LEU A 61 8.86 -5.48 -19.54
C LEU A 61 7.80 -4.43 -19.20
N GLU A 62 6.98 -4.05 -20.19
CA GLU A 62 5.87 -3.12 -19.99
C GLU A 62 4.81 -3.67 -19.02
N TYR A 63 4.48 -4.97 -19.12
CA TYR A 63 3.57 -5.64 -18.19
C TYR A 63 4.12 -5.60 -16.75
N MET A 64 5.40 -5.93 -16.57
CA MET A 64 6.06 -5.89 -15.27
C MET A 64 6.05 -4.48 -14.68
N GLU A 65 6.45 -3.48 -15.46
CA GLU A 65 6.45 -2.09 -15.02
C GLU A 65 5.04 -1.64 -14.62
N SER A 66 4.03 -2.01 -15.40
CA SER A 66 2.66 -1.53 -15.22
C SER A 66 1.91 -2.19 -14.05
N PHE A 67 2.03 -3.52 -13.90
CA PHE A 67 1.17 -4.28 -12.99
C PHE A 67 1.90 -4.89 -11.80
N ILE A 68 3.23 -5.06 -11.86
CA ILE A 68 3.99 -5.78 -10.84
C ILE A 68 4.91 -4.84 -10.03
N LEU A 69 5.67 -3.99 -10.71
CA LEU A 69 6.69 -3.14 -10.10
C LEU A 69 6.13 -1.82 -9.55
N LYS A 70 5.05 -1.30 -10.14
CA LYS A 70 4.38 -0.07 -9.67
C LYS A 70 3.77 -0.26 -8.29
N ASN A 71 4.54 0.12 -7.27
CA ASN A 71 4.22 -0.03 -5.85
C ASN A 71 3.34 1.07 -5.27
N LYS A 72 2.45 1.68 -6.08
CA LYS A 72 1.65 2.86 -5.70
C LYS A 72 0.78 2.61 -4.46
N TYR A 73 0.36 1.37 -4.23
CA TYR A 73 -0.56 0.98 -3.16
C TYR A 73 0.08 0.08 -2.09
N ARG A 74 1.42 -0.04 -2.07
CA ARG A 74 2.17 -0.95 -1.19
C ARG A 74 1.96 -0.69 0.32
N ARG A 75 1.69 0.55 0.73
CA ARG A 75 1.53 0.94 2.15
C ARG A 75 0.11 0.77 2.71
N ILE A 76 -0.85 0.25 1.93
CA ILE A 76 -2.26 0.13 2.35
C ILE A 76 -2.51 -1.13 3.21
N SER A 77 -1.48 -1.88 3.61
CA SER A 77 -1.62 -3.01 4.53
C SER A 77 -0.64 -2.89 5.68
N ARG A 78 -1.14 -2.72 6.92
CA ARG A 78 -0.27 -2.77 8.11
C ARG A 78 -0.12 -4.18 8.69
N LYS A 79 -1.10 -5.09 8.54
CA LYS A 79 -1.01 -6.49 9.01
C LYS A 79 -1.91 -7.39 8.16
N GLY A 80 -1.32 -8.35 7.45
CA GLY A 80 -1.92 -9.09 6.36
C GLY A 80 -3.18 -9.89 6.70
N ARG A 81 -4.27 -9.59 5.99
CA ARG A 81 -5.24 -10.52 5.36
C ARG A 81 -6.53 -9.76 5.00
N GLN A 82 -6.43 -8.93 3.96
CA GLN A 82 -7.47 -8.50 3.00
C GLN A 82 -6.74 -7.57 2.02
N VAL A 83 -6.90 -7.76 0.71
CA VAL A 83 -6.31 -6.82 -0.26
C VAL A 83 -7.09 -5.51 -0.12
N TYR A 84 -6.43 -4.48 0.41
CA TYR A 84 -7.05 -3.18 0.57
C TYR A 84 -7.10 -2.45 -0.78
N ILE A 85 -8.30 -2.06 -1.17
CA ILE A 85 -8.52 -1.21 -2.34
C ILE A 85 -8.48 0.24 -1.86
N SER A 86 -7.88 1.15 -2.66
CA SER A 86 -7.87 2.57 -2.29
C SER A 86 -9.29 3.10 -2.10
N GLU A 87 -9.50 3.99 -1.12
CA GLU A 87 -10.81 4.58 -0.85
C GLU A 87 -11.37 5.29 -2.09
N GLU A 88 -10.50 5.91 -2.90
CA GLU A 88 -10.88 6.54 -4.17
C GLU A 88 -11.50 5.53 -5.14
N PHE A 89 -10.86 4.36 -5.32
CA PHE A 89 -11.39 3.32 -6.20
C PHE A 89 -12.62 2.64 -5.62
N LYS A 90 -12.66 2.44 -4.30
CA LYS A 90 -13.85 1.93 -3.61
C LYS A 90 -15.05 2.82 -3.88
N LEU A 91 -14.91 4.14 -3.74
CA LEU A 91 -15.99 5.09 -4.02
C LEU A 91 -16.39 5.09 -5.49
N LYS A 92 -15.42 5.02 -6.42
CA LYS A 92 -15.72 4.94 -7.86
C LYS A 92 -16.50 3.67 -8.19
N MET A 93 -16.05 2.51 -7.70
CA MET A 93 -16.76 1.24 -7.90
C MET A 93 -18.16 1.30 -7.30
N GLN A 94 -18.31 1.76 -6.05
CA GLN A 94 -19.64 1.90 -5.42
C GLN A 94 -20.59 2.77 -6.23
N LYS A 95 -20.13 3.90 -6.77
CA LYS A 95 -20.95 4.74 -7.65
C LYS A 95 -21.33 3.99 -8.92
N MET A 96 -20.38 3.31 -9.57
CA MET A 96 -20.69 2.53 -10.77
C MET A 96 -21.75 1.46 -10.50
N MET A 97 -21.65 0.76 -9.37
CA MET A 97 -22.64 -0.25 -8.99
C MET A 97 -23.99 0.37 -8.66
N LEU A 98 -24.01 1.49 -7.93
CA LEU A 98 -25.25 2.17 -7.57
C LEU A 98 -26.04 2.67 -8.79
N PHE A 99 -25.35 3.15 -9.82
CA PHE A 99 -26.01 3.75 -10.99
C PHE A 99 -26.21 2.79 -12.16
N PHE A 100 -25.42 1.72 -12.26
CA PHE A 100 -25.39 0.87 -13.45
C PHE A 100 -25.53 -0.63 -13.17
N SER A 101 -25.77 -1.06 -11.92
CA SER A 101 -26.05 -2.47 -11.62
C SER A 101 -27.26 -2.66 -10.72
N ASP A 102 -27.93 -3.79 -10.87
CA ASP A 102 -29.10 -4.20 -10.06
C ASP A 102 -28.70 -4.83 -8.70
N GLY A 103 -27.66 -4.28 -8.06
CA GLY A 103 -27.25 -4.71 -6.71
C GLY A 103 -26.04 -5.64 -6.64
N GLY A 104 -25.02 -5.42 -7.50
CA GLY A 104 -23.77 -6.16 -7.42
C GLY A 104 -22.86 -5.72 -6.25
N SER A 105 -21.82 -6.53 -5.96
CA SER A 105 -20.82 -6.22 -4.93
C SER A 105 -19.48 -5.72 -5.49
N ILE A 106 -18.73 -4.93 -4.72
CA ILE A 106 -17.37 -4.51 -5.11
C ILE A 106 -16.50 -5.72 -5.48
N THR A 107 -16.69 -6.84 -4.79
CA THR A 107 -16.02 -8.11 -5.07
C THR A 107 -16.31 -8.62 -6.48
N GLU A 108 -17.57 -8.57 -6.91
CA GLU A 108 -17.99 -8.96 -8.26
C GLU A 108 -17.33 -8.06 -9.31
N TYR A 109 -17.37 -6.74 -9.11
CA TYR A 109 -16.71 -5.80 -10.02
C TYR A 109 -15.21 -6.08 -10.14
N VAL A 110 -14.52 -6.30 -9.01
CA VAL A 110 -13.09 -6.62 -9.00
C VAL A 110 -12.81 -7.92 -9.76
N ASN A 111 -13.62 -8.96 -9.56
CA ASN A 111 -13.43 -10.23 -10.26
C ASN A 111 -13.63 -10.09 -11.78
N ASN A 112 -14.61 -9.30 -12.24
CA ASN A 112 -14.81 -9.06 -13.68
C ASN A 112 -13.61 -8.33 -14.31
N VAL A 113 -13.06 -7.33 -13.61
CA VAL A 113 -11.85 -6.63 -14.06
C VAL A 113 -10.64 -7.56 -14.09
N LEU A 114 -10.48 -8.40 -13.06
CA LEU A 114 -9.40 -9.39 -13.02
C LEU A 114 -9.54 -10.42 -14.12
N GLU A 115 -10.75 -10.90 -14.41
CA GLU A 115 -11.01 -11.84 -15.50
C GLU A 115 -10.61 -11.23 -16.85
N GLN A 116 -10.99 -9.98 -17.11
CA GLN A 116 -10.58 -9.27 -18.32
C GLN A 116 -9.05 -9.13 -18.39
N HIS A 117 -8.41 -8.72 -17.29
CA HIS A 117 -6.96 -8.57 -17.22
C HIS A 117 -6.24 -9.88 -17.53
N PHE A 118 -6.65 -10.98 -16.87
CA PHE A 118 -6.03 -12.28 -17.10
C PHE A 118 -6.29 -12.80 -18.50
N LYS A 119 -7.45 -12.50 -19.10
CA LYS A 119 -7.74 -12.86 -20.49
C LYS A 119 -6.89 -12.08 -21.49
N GLU A 120 -6.66 -10.79 -21.25
CA GLU A 120 -5.89 -9.92 -22.14
C GLU A 120 -4.38 -10.22 -22.11
N TYR A 121 -3.85 -10.57 -20.94
CA TYR A 121 -2.42 -10.82 -20.72
C TYR A 121 -2.08 -12.30 -20.53
N ASP A 122 -3.00 -13.23 -20.85
CA ASP A 122 -2.84 -14.67 -20.64
C ASP A 122 -1.55 -15.21 -21.29
N ASP A 123 -1.24 -14.77 -22.50
CA ASP A 123 -0.06 -15.17 -23.27
C ASP A 123 1.25 -14.74 -22.60
N ILE A 124 1.31 -13.50 -22.13
CA ILE A 124 2.46 -12.93 -21.42
C ILE A 124 2.63 -13.62 -20.07
N ILE A 125 1.55 -13.75 -19.31
CA ILE A 125 1.57 -14.36 -17.99
C ILE A 125 2.05 -15.81 -18.10
N LYS A 126 1.52 -16.58 -19.05
CA LYS A 126 1.98 -17.95 -19.32
C LYS A 126 3.45 -18.01 -19.71
N ARG A 127 3.93 -17.10 -20.57
CA ARG A 127 5.35 -17.06 -20.97
C ARG A 127 6.24 -16.76 -19.77
N MET A 128 5.91 -15.73 -18.97
CA MET A 128 6.62 -15.38 -17.75
C MET A 128 6.65 -16.55 -16.74
N PHE A 129 5.54 -17.27 -16.55
CA PHE A 129 5.51 -18.46 -15.68
C PHE A 129 6.34 -19.61 -16.24
N ASN A 130 6.25 -19.90 -17.54
CA ASN A 130 7.02 -20.98 -18.16
C ASN A 130 8.53 -20.70 -18.11
N ASP A 131 8.94 -19.44 -18.29
CA ASP A 131 10.36 -19.08 -18.24
C ASP A 131 10.90 -18.97 -16.80
N SER A 132 10.03 -18.66 -15.84
CA SER A 132 10.38 -18.72 -14.40
C SER A 132 10.27 -20.12 -13.78
N LEU A 133 9.61 -21.08 -14.43
CA LEU A 133 9.55 -22.49 -14.01
C LEU A 133 10.65 -23.36 -14.64
N LYS A 134 11.37 -22.84 -15.65
CA LYS A 134 12.58 -23.47 -16.21
C LYS A 134 13.80 -23.15 -15.32
N PHE A 135 13.77 -23.60 -14.08
CA PHE A 135 14.95 -23.70 -13.21
C PHE A 135 15.22 -25.16 -12.88
#